data_AF-A8F8X3-F1
#
_entry.id   AF-A8F8X3-F1
#
_cell.length_a   1.000
_cell.length_b   1.000
_cell.length_c   1.000
_cell.angle_alpha   90.00
_cell.angle_beta   90.00
_cell.angle_gamma   90.00
#
_symmetry.space_group_name_H-M   'P 1'
#
loop_
_entity.id
_entity.type
_entity.pdbx_description
1 polymer ?
#
loop_
_entity_poly.entity_id
_entity_poly.type
_entity_poly.pdbx_seq_one_letter_code
_entity_poly.pdbx_strand_id
1 'polypeptide(L)'
;MILLAIYSVNLIIVLYMFISTKDRWQKLISLASFSTKISLILLLFAYMKTDSNLFDVFFFYTLLNASGIIFLSYFLSKEDLG
;
A
#
# COMPACT_ATOMS: atom_id res chain seq x y z
N MET A 1 8.91 -12.52 -14.54
CA MET A 1 10.09 -11.75 -14.07
C MET A 1 10.00 -10.27 -14.44
N ILE A 2 9.73 -9.91 -15.70
CA ILE A 2 9.62 -8.50 -16.14
C ILE A 2 8.56 -7.71 -15.35
N LEU A 3 7.38 -8.30 -15.11
CA LEU A 3 6.31 -7.66 -14.32
C LEU A 3 6.74 -7.32 -12.88
N LEU A 4 7.48 -8.22 -12.23
CA LEU A 4 8.01 -7.98 -10.87
C LEU A 4 9.01 -6.82 -10.87
N ALA A 5 9.90 -6.76 -11.87
CA ALA A 5 10.86 -5.65 -12.00
C ALA A 5 10.16 -4.30 -12.20
N ILE A 6 9.14 -4.25 -13.06
CA ILE A 6 8.32 -3.03 -13.28
C ILE A 6 7.64 -2.61 -11.97
N TYR A 7 7.07 -3.57 -11.22
CA TYR A 7 6.44 -3.29 -9.93
C TYR A 7 7.44 -2.78 -8.89
N SER A 8 8.64 -3.35 -8.83
CA SER A 8 9.69 -2.91 -7.91
C SER A 8 10.12 -1.47 -8.20
N VAL A 9 10.31 -1.10 -9.47
CA VAL A 9 10.62 0.29 -9.85
C VAL A 9 9.47 1.22 -9.47
N ASN A 10 8.22 0.79 -9.70
CA ASN A 10 7.05 1.58 -9.34
C ASN A 10 6.94 1.80 -7.81
N LEU A 11 7.29 0.81 -6.99
CA LEU A 11 7.34 0.96 -5.53
C LEU A 11 8.37 2.01 -5.11
N ILE A 12 9.56 2.03 -5.72
CA ILE A 12 10.59 3.03 -5.44
C ILE A 12 10.08 4.45 -5.74
N ILE A 13 9.38 4.63 -6.86
CA ILE A 13 8.80 5.92 -7.24
C ILE A 13 7.76 6.39 -6.21
N VAL A 14 6.87 5.49 -5.77
CA VAL A 14 5.86 5.83 -4.75
C VAL A 14 6.52 6.17 -3.42
N LEU A 15 7.58 5.46 -3.04
CA LEU A 15 8.32 5.70 -1.80
C LEU A 15 9.06 7.04 -1.85
N TYR A 16 9.62 7.41 -3.00
CA TYR A 16 10.16 8.74 -3.25
C TYR A 16 9.07 9.83 -3.11
N MET A 17 7.92 9.65 -3.76
CA MET A 17 6.78 10.58 -3.62
C MET A 17 6.36 10.75 -2.16
N PHE A 18 6.30 9.67 -1.37
CA PHE A 18 5.93 9.74 0.03
C PHE A 18 6.90 10.60 0.86
N ILE A 19 8.21 10.51 0.58
CA ILE A 19 9.25 11.28 1.29
C ILE A 19 9.27 12.74 0.82
N SER A 20 9.14 13.00 -0.48
CA SER A 20 9.27 14.33 -1.07
C SER A 20 8.03 15.21 -0.85
N THR A 21 6.85 14.61 -0.70
CA THR A 21 5.61 15.35 -0.51
C THR A 21 5.56 15.94 0.90
N LYS A 22 5.15 17.21 1.04
CA LYS A 22 4.95 17.84 2.35
C LYS A 22 3.49 17.81 2.81
N ASP A 23 2.57 17.83 1.86
CA ASP A 23 1.13 17.82 2.13
C ASP A 23 0.68 16.50 2.79
N ARG A 24 -0.10 16.61 3.87
CA ARG A 24 -0.51 15.47 4.70
C ARG A 24 -1.45 14.54 3.94
N TRP A 25 -2.38 15.09 3.16
CA TRP A 25 -3.35 14.32 2.38
C TRP A 25 -2.67 13.60 1.22
N GLN A 26 -1.78 14.27 0.50
CA GLN A 26 -0.99 13.63 -0.55
C GLN A 26 -0.08 12.53 0.01
N LYS A 27 0.53 12.71 1.20
CA LYS A 27 1.27 11.62 1.87
C LYS A 27 0.38 10.41 2.16
N LEU A 28 -0.85 10.63 2.63
CA LEU A 28 -1.80 9.54 2.88
C LEU A 28 -2.15 8.80 1.58
N ILE A 29 -2.36 9.53 0.48
CA ILE A 29 -2.61 8.94 -0.85
C ILE A 29 -1.39 8.14 -1.34
N SER A 30 -0.17 8.66 -1.16
CA SER A 30 1.05 7.93 -1.50
C SER A 30 1.19 6.65 -0.67
N LEU A 31 0.88 6.70 0.64
CA LEU A 31 0.89 5.53 1.52
C LEU A 31 -0.15 4.49 1.09
N ALA A 32 -1.37 4.92 0.80
CA ALA A 32 -2.44 4.04 0.31
C ALA A 32 -2.07 3.37 -1.02
N SER A 33 -1.49 4.14 -1.94
CA SER A 33 -0.97 3.62 -3.21
C SER A 33 0.20 2.65 -3.02
N PHE A 34 1.06 2.89 -2.04
CA PHE A 34 2.20 2.02 -1.73
C PHE A 34 1.72 0.65 -1.23
N SER A 35 0.88 0.63 -0.20
CA SER A 35 0.40 -0.63 0.35
C SER A 35 -0.44 -1.45 -0.64
N THR A 36 -1.28 -0.81 -1.46
CA THR A 36 -2.08 -1.53 -2.47
C THR A 36 -1.19 -2.23 -3.50
N LYS A 37 -0.05 -1.61 -3.86
CA LYS A 37 0.97 -2.25 -4.72
C LYS A 37 1.66 -3.41 -4.03
N ILE A 38 1.91 -3.33 -2.72
CA ILE A 38 2.43 -4.46 -1.93
C ILE A 38 1.43 -5.60 -1.90
N SER A 39 0.14 -5.33 -1.66
CA SER A 39 -0.94 -6.33 -1.72
C SER A 39 -0.95 -7.05 -3.07
N LEU A 40 -0.82 -6.30 -4.19
CA LEU A 40 -0.73 -6.89 -5.52
C LEU A 40 0.50 -7.78 -5.72
N ILE A 41 1.65 -7.39 -5.17
CA ILE A 41 2.86 -8.21 -5.22
C ILE A 41 2.69 -9.50 -4.40
N LEU A 42 2.09 -9.41 -3.21
CA LEU A 42 1.76 -10.58 -2.39
C LEU A 42 0.85 -11.55 -3.15
N LEU A 43 -0.20 -11.02 -3.80
CA LEU A 43 -1.12 -11.84 -4.59
C LEU A 43 -0.43 -12.52 -5.77
N LEU A 44 0.38 -11.77 -6.54
CA LEU A 44 1.15 -12.32 -7.65
C LEU A 44 2.13 -13.40 -7.18
N PHE A 45 2.79 -13.17 -6.04
CA PHE A 45 3.73 -14.12 -5.48
C PHE A 45 3.03 -15.39 -4.97
N ALA A 46 1.89 -15.24 -4.29
CA ALA A 46 1.04 -16.35 -3.87
C ALA A 46 0.61 -17.22 -5.06
N TYR A 47 0.17 -16.57 -6.15
CA TYR A 47 -0.21 -17.27 -7.38
C TYR A 47 0.97 -18.02 -8.02
N MET A 48 2.15 -17.39 -8.11
CA MET A 48 3.34 -18.02 -8.68
C MET A 48 3.86 -19.20 -7.86
N LYS A 49 3.70 -19.18 -6.54
CA LYS A 49 4.14 -20.25 -5.63
C LYS A 49 3.05 -21.29 -5.35
N THR A 50 1.82 -21.01 -5.75
CA THR A 50 0.65 -21.87 -5.49
C THR A 50 0.50 -22.21 -4.00
N ASP A 51 0.89 -21.29 -3.13
CA ASP A 51 0.90 -21.46 -1.68
C ASP A 51 -0.35 -20.80 -1.08
N SER A 52 -1.23 -21.61 -0.50
CA SER A 52 -2.48 -21.15 0.12
C SER A 52 -2.23 -20.19 1.28
N ASN A 53 -1.14 -20.37 2.03
CA ASN A 53 -0.84 -19.54 3.19
C ASN A 53 -0.54 -18.08 2.78
N LEU A 54 0.04 -17.89 1.60
CA LEU A 54 0.31 -16.54 1.07
C LEU A 54 -0.97 -15.80 0.68
N PHE A 55 -2.04 -16.52 0.30
CA PHE A 55 -3.34 -15.90 0.07
C PHE A 55 -3.97 -15.41 1.37
N ASP A 56 -3.83 -16.15 2.47
CA ASP A 56 -4.29 -15.70 3.79
C ASP A 56 -3.55 -14.45 4.23
N VAL A 57 -2.22 -14.42 4.05
CA VAL A 57 -1.39 -13.23 4.33
C VAL A 57 -1.84 -12.04 3.48
N PHE A 58 -2.08 -12.24 2.18
CA PHE A 58 -2.61 -11.20 1.30
C PHE A 58 -3.95 -10.64 1.81
N PHE A 59 -4.86 -11.53 2.21
CA PHE A 59 -6.19 -11.15 2.67
C PHE A 59 -6.13 -10.30 3.94
N PHE A 60 -5.42 -10.77 4.97
CA PHE A 60 -5.26 -10.03 6.22
C PHE A 60 -4.48 -8.73 6.05
N TYR A 61 -3.42 -8.74 5.24
CA TYR A 61 -2.64 -7.55 4.94
C TYR A 61 -3.51 -6.48 4.28
N THR A 62 -4.35 -6.86 3.32
CA THR A 62 -5.23 -5.93 2.59
C THR A 62 -6.31 -5.34 3.50
N LEU A 63 -6.92 -6.16 4.37
CA LEU A 63 -7.89 -5.71 5.37
C LEU A 63 -7.29 -4.71 6.35
N LEU A 64 -6.14 -5.06 6.94
CA LEU A 64 -5.45 -4.22 7.91
C LEU A 64 -5.05 -2.89 7.27
N ASN A 65 -4.53 -2.94 6.05
CA ASN A 65 -4.16 -1.76 5.31
C ASN A 65 -5.36 -0.84 4.99
N ALA A 66 -6.49 -1.38 4.53
CA ALA A 66 -7.70 -0.59 4.31
C ALA A 66 -8.18 0.08 5.61
N SER A 67 -8.20 -0.67 6.72
CA SER A 67 -8.59 -0.14 8.03
C SER A 67 -7.64 0.96 8.52
N GLY A 68 -6.33 0.80 8.33
CA GLY A 68 -5.32 1.79 8.71
C GLY A 68 -5.44 3.09 7.93
N ILE A 69 -5.70 3.02 6.62
CA ILE A 69 -5.92 4.21 5.78
C ILE A 69 -7.18 4.95 6.21
N ILE A 70 -8.28 4.23 6.47
CA ILE A 70 -9.55 4.82 6.95
C ILE A 70 -9.32 5.50 8.31
N PHE A 71 -8.63 4.85 9.23
CA PHE A 71 -8.32 5.39 10.54
C PHE A 71 -7.46 6.65 10.44
N LEU A 72 -6.36 6.61 9.67
CA LEU A 72 -5.51 7.79 9.44
C LEU A 72 -6.26 8.94 8.79
N SER A 73 -7.13 8.65 7.82
CA SER A 73 -7.99 9.65 7.17
C SER A 73 -8.92 10.34 8.17
N TYR A 74 -9.54 9.56 9.08
CA TYR A 74 -10.40 10.09 10.12
C TYR A 74 -9.64 11.03 11.08
N PHE A 75 -8.44 10.65 11.51
CA PHE A 75 -7.61 11.49 12.38
C PHE A 75 -7.18 12.78 11.71
N LEU A 76 -6.72 12.71 10.45
CA LEU A 76 -6.33 13.88 9.67
C LEU A 76 -7.51 14.84 9.47
N SER A 77 -8.69 14.29 9.13
CA SER A 77 -9.90 15.10 8.98
C SER A 77 -10.32 15.79 10.27
N LYS A 78 -10.14 15.14 11.43
CA LYS A 78 -10.47 15.73 12.73
C LYS A 78 -9.51 16.85 13.11
N GLU A 79 -8.23 16.72 12.77
CA GLU A 79 -7.20 17.72 13.04
C GLU A 79 -7.34 18.96 12.14
N ASP A 80 -7.81 18.80 10.89
CA ASP A 80 -8.08 19.93 9.99
C ASP A 80 -9.39 20.70 10.34
N LEU A 81 -10.30 20.08 11.11
CA LEU A 81 -11.56 20.70 11.57
C LEU A 81 -11.45 21.33 12.98
N GLY A 82 -10.32 21.13 13.68
CA GLY A 82 -10.09 21.55 15.07
C GLY A 82 -9.35 22.87 15.20
#